data_AF-A0A1K1NZ51-F1
#
_entry.id   AF-A0A1K1NZ51-F1
#
_cell.length_a   1.000
_cell.length_b   1.000
_cell.length_c   1.000
_cell.angle_alpha   90.00
_cell.angle_beta   90.00
_cell.angle_gamma   90.00
#
_symmetry.space_group_name_H-M   'P 1'
#
loop_
_entity.id
_entity.type
_entity.pdbx_description
1 polymer ?
#
loop_
_entity_poly.entity_id
_entity_poly.type
_entity_poly.pdbx_seq_one_letter_code
_entity_poly.pdbx_strand_id
1 'polypeptide(L)'
;MCGSIPKGTAKPFKSDADFTLVCVDPKDIDYEKLSNIKDRLLKEYPIVTKIDTIICSIDDVLSKPNEWGFWIKIICVCIYGHDVGENVPPIIISPEFILDLNTETKEEVDRIHRLLSNASDDTMKARYIKGYSKRLIRALYSLVLEDTGVWQDDIIKMKDAILTYCEIDSALVDYLYACYLDSHVLVEEFLGIADKVYSYFENALNAMADSRTSFG
;
A
#
# COMPACT_ATOMS: atom_id res chain seq x y z
N MET A 1 0.97 -11.84 8.56
CA MET A 1 1.00 -10.47 9.13
C MET A 1 1.93 -9.61 8.29
N CYS A 2 1.64 -8.32 8.16
CA CYS A 2 2.55 -7.36 7.53
C CYS A 2 2.81 -6.18 8.49
N GLY A 3 3.59 -5.20 8.01
CA GLY A 3 3.84 -3.97 8.78
C GLY A 3 4.91 -4.12 9.85
N SER A 4 4.85 -3.23 10.86
CA SER A 4 5.94 -3.03 11.82
C SER A 4 6.10 -4.14 12.87
N ILE A 5 5.03 -4.87 13.18
CA ILE A 5 5.04 -5.96 14.18
C ILE A 5 5.92 -7.14 13.73
N PRO A 6 5.66 -7.81 12.60
CA PRO A 6 6.49 -8.95 12.17
C PRO A 6 7.94 -8.54 11.86
N LYS A 7 8.22 -7.24 11.68
CA LYS A 7 9.55 -6.68 11.45
C LYS A 7 10.31 -6.31 12.72
N GLY A 8 9.68 -6.43 13.89
CA GLY A 8 10.29 -6.05 15.17
C GLY A 8 10.53 -4.55 15.34
N THR A 9 9.87 -3.70 14.54
CA THR A 9 10.03 -2.23 14.59
C THR A 9 8.79 -1.53 15.14
N ALA A 10 7.80 -2.29 15.61
CA ALA A 10 6.57 -1.76 16.19
C ALA A 10 6.87 -0.91 17.44
N LYS A 11 6.14 0.20 17.56
CA LYS A 11 6.25 1.12 18.69
C LYS A 11 4.96 1.08 19.52
N PRO A 12 5.05 0.87 20.84
CA PRO A 12 3.89 0.95 21.74
C PRO A 12 3.06 2.20 21.51
N PHE A 13 1.74 2.05 21.46
CA PHE A 13 0.76 3.14 21.30
C PHE A 13 0.87 3.93 19.99
N LYS A 14 1.66 3.43 19.02
CA LYS A 14 1.86 4.06 17.71
C LYS A 14 1.62 3.10 16.55
N SER A 15 1.96 1.83 16.72
CA SER A 15 1.79 0.80 15.70
C SER A 15 0.42 0.12 15.76
N ASP A 16 -0.09 -0.19 14.58
CA ASP A 16 -1.21 -1.08 14.31
C ASP A 16 -0.74 -2.52 14.13
N ALA A 17 -1.71 -3.44 14.11
CA ALA A 17 -1.51 -4.85 13.79
C ALA A 17 -2.26 -5.21 12.52
N ASP A 18 -1.50 -5.48 11.45
CA ASP A 18 -2.04 -5.82 10.14
C ASP A 18 -2.01 -7.34 9.91
N PHE A 19 -3.20 -7.93 9.81
CA PHE A 19 -3.39 -9.33 9.50
C PHE A 19 -3.89 -9.50 8.06
N THR A 20 -3.32 -10.48 7.37
CA THR A 20 -3.87 -10.98 6.11
C THR A 20 -4.32 -12.42 6.36
N LEU A 21 -5.60 -12.68 6.14
CA LEU A 21 -6.23 -13.98 6.29
C LEU A 21 -6.38 -14.59 4.90
N VAL A 22 -5.63 -15.65 4.64
CA VAL A 22 -5.75 -16.42 3.40
C VAL A 22 -6.67 -17.60 3.65
N CYS A 23 -7.72 -17.74 2.86
CA CYS A 23 -8.76 -18.75 3.04
C CYS A 23 -9.15 -19.40 1.70
N VAL A 24 -9.90 -20.51 1.75
CA VAL A 24 -10.36 -21.16 0.51
C VAL A 24 -11.39 -20.27 -0.19
N ASP A 25 -12.47 -19.87 0.51
CA ASP A 25 -13.46 -18.92 0.02
C ASP A 25 -13.63 -17.76 1.03
N PRO A 26 -13.30 -16.51 0.65
CA PRO A 26 -13.54 -15.32 1.47
C PRO A 26 -15.01 -15.09 1.89
N LYS A 27 -15.97 -15.71 1.18
CA LYS A 27 -17.41 -15.62 1.50
C LYS A 27 -17.79 -16.41 2.73
N ASP A 28 -16.99 -17.41 3.11
CA ASP A 28 -17.23 -18.23 4.29
C ASP A 28 -16.79 -17.55 5.59
N ILE A 29 -16.13 -16.39 5.48
CA ILE A 29 -15.70 -15.63 6.65
C ILE A 29 -16.91 -14.98 7.33
N ASP A 30 -17.06 -15.27 8.62
CA ASP A 30 -17.98 -14.55 9.50
C ASP A 30 -17.36 -13.20 9.89
N TYR A 31 -17.65 -12.17 9.08
CA TYR A 31 -17.14 -10.81 9.26
C TYR A 31 -17.62 -10.16 10.57
N GLU A 32 -18.81 -10.51 11.07
CA GLU A 32 -19.33 -10.00 12.33
C GLU A 32 -18.52 -10.55 13.50
N LYS A 33 -18.29 -11.87 13.53
CA LYS A 33 -17.43 -12.52 14.51
C LYS A 33 -16.01 -12.00 14.44
N LEU A 34 -15.47 -11.79 13.24
CA LEU A 34 -14.14 -11.20 13.07
C LEU A 34 -14.08 -9.79 13.66
N SER A 35 -15.09 -8.96 13.44
CA SER A 35 -15.19 -7.63 14.04
C SER A 35 -15.23 -7.70 15.58
N ASN A 36 -16.05 -8.58 16.13
CA ASN A 36 -16.15 -8.78 17.59
C ASN A 36 -14.82 -9.24 18.21
N ILE A 37 -14.06 -10.08 17.51
CA ILE A 37 -12.71 -10.50 17.94
C ILE A 37 -11.76 -9.30 17.95
N LYS A 38 -11.74 -8.48 16.90
CA LYS A 38 -10.89 -7.28 16.82
C LYS A 38 -11.20 -6.31 17.97
N ASP A 39 -12.48 -6.03 18.21
CA ASP A 39 -12.90 -5.12 19.28
C ASP A 39 -12.51 -5.61 20.67
N ARG A 40 -12.62 -6.93 20.90
CA ARG A 40 -12.16 -7.54 22.16
C ARG A 40 -10.64 -7.40 22.31
N LEU A 41 -9.88 -7.73 21.27
CA LEU A 41 -8.42 -7.65 21.29
C LEU A 41 -7.91 -6.21 21.48
N LEU A 42 -8.54 -5.22 20.85
CA LEU A 42 -8.18 -3.81 21.05
C LEU A 42 -8.47 -3.32 22.48
N LYS A 43 -9.50 -3.85 23.13
CA LYS A 43 -9.78 -3.57 24.55
C LYS A 43 -8.77 -4.24 25.48
N GLU A 44 -8.37 -5.47 25.16
CA GLU A 44 -7.42 -6.25 25.96
C GLU A 44 -5.97 -5.73 25.79
N TYR A 45 -5.63 -5.28 24.58
CA TYR A 45 -4.29 -4.82 24.20
C TYR A 45 -4.31 -3.36 23.70
N PRO A 46 -4.57 -2.37 24.57
CA PRO A 46 -4.62 -0.95 24.19
C PRO A 46 -3.27 -0.38 23.73
N ILE A 47 -2.20 -1.17 23.81
CA ILE A 47 -0.89 -0.86 23.26
C ILE A 47 -0.85 -0.84 21.73
N VAL A 48 -1.80 -1.53 21.08
CA VAL A 48 -1.99 -1.54 19.62
C VAL A 48 -3.04 -0.51 19.25
N THR A 49 -2.75 0.36 18.28
CA THR A 49 -3.64 1.48 17.92
C THR A 49 -4.84 1.05 17.08
N LYS A 50 -4.70 -0.02 16.30
CA LYS A 50 -5.71 -0.55 15.37
C LYS A 50 -5.38 -2.00 14.99
N ILE A 51 -6.41 -2.79 14.69
CA ILE A 51 -6.26 -4.11 14.06
C ILE A 51 -6.94 -4.07 12.69
N ASP A 52 -6.16 -4.28 11.63
CA ASP A 52 -6.66 -4.41 10.27
C ASP A 52 -6.61 -5.86 9.80
N THR A 53 -7.60 -6.24 9.00
CA THR A 53 -7.77 -7.58 8.47
C THR A 53 -8.07 -7.50 6.99
N ILE A 54 -7.09 -7.83 6.16
CA ILE A 54 -7.27 -8.09 4.73
C ILE A 54 -7.60 -9.58 4.58
N ILE A 55 -8.55 -9.92 3.73
CA ILE A 55 -8.94 -11.31 3.46
C ILE A 55 -8.80 -11.55 1.96
N CYS A 56 -8.14 -12.64 1.59
CA CYS A 56 -8.02 -13.08 0.20
C CYS A 56 -8.17 -14.60 0.08
N SER A 57 -8.47 -15.07 -1.14
CA SER A 57 -8.54 -16.50 -1.42
C SER A 57 -7.15 -17.08 -1.69
N ILE A 58 -6.96 -18.38 -1.44
CA ILE A 58 -5.76 -19.11 -1.87
C ILE A 58 -5.61 -19.00 -3.40
N ASP A 59 -6.72 -19.09 -4.13
CA ASP A 59 -6.74 -19.00 -5.59
C ASP A 59 -6.24 -17.63 -6.09
N ASP A 60 -6.61 -16.52 -5.46
CA ASP A 60 -6.09 -15.19 -5.80
C ASP A 60 -4.57 -15.13 -5.62
N VAL A 61 -4.06 -15.66 -4.51
CA VAL A 61 -2.62 -15.67 -4.20
C VAL A 61 -1.81 -16.43 -5.26
N LEU A 62 -2.35 -17.55 -5.75
CA LEU A 62 -1.67 -18.40 -6.74
C LEU A 62 -1.89 -17.94 -8.18
N SER A 63 -3.05 -17.39 -8.50
CA SER A 63 -3.41 -16.97 -9.87
C SER A 63 -2.96 -15.55 -10.22
N LYS A 64 -2.72 -14.68 -9.22
CA LYS A 64 -2.24 -13.31 -9.40
C LYS A 64 -0.89 -13.13 -8.70
N PRO A 65 0.19 -13.74 -9.23
CA PRO A 65 1.48 -13.77 -8.56
C PRO A 65 2.08 -12.38 -8.32
N ASN A 66 1.83 -11.41 -9.22
CA ASN A 66 2.37 -10.06 -9.12
C ASN A 66 1.56 -9.13 -8.19
N GLU A 67 0.33 -9.53 -7.83
CA GLU A 67 -0.54 -8.80 -6.92
C GLU A 67 -0.56 -9.49 -5.54
N TRP A 68 -1.51 -10.43 -5.36
CA TRP A 68 -1.71 -11.16 -4.11
C TRP A 68 -0.54 -12.09 -3.79
N GLY A 69 0.05 -12.71 -4.81
CA GLY A 69 1.25 -13.53 -4.63
C GLY A 69 2.40 -12.72 -4.04
N PHE A 70 2.68 -11.54 -4.60
CA PHE A 70 3.68 -10.60 -4.11
C PHE A 70 3.36 -10.11 -2.69
N TRP A 71 2.11 -9.75 -2.43
CA TRP A 71 1.67 -9.33 -1.09
C TRP A 71 1.94 -10.41 -0.04
N ILE A 72 1.59 -11.66 -0.33
CA ILE A 72 1.80 -12.78 0.61
C ILE A 72 3.28 -13.15 0.70
N LYS A 73 3.98 -13.28 -0.42
CA LYS A 73 5.35 -13.78 -0.47
C LYS A 73 6.39 -12.78 0.02
N ILE A 74 6.22 -11.49 -0.29
CA ILE A 74 7.23 -10.45 -0.06
C ILE A 74 6.83 -9.51 1.09
N ILE A 75 5.55 -9.13 1.18
CA ILE A 75 5.10 -8.12 2.15
C ILE A 75 4.73 -8.75 3.51
N CYS A 76 4.18 -9.96 3.48
CA CYS A 76 3.71 -10.66 4.65
C CYS A 76 4.75 -11.63 5.24
N VAL A 77 4.59 -11.91 6.52
CA VAL A 77 5.22 -13.01 7.26
C VAL A 77 4.13 -13.97 7.71
N CYS A 78 4.27 -15.26 7.38
CA CYS A 78 3.37 -16.29 7.86
C CYS A 78 3.59 -16.52 9.37
N ILE A 79 2.52 -16.40 10.16
CA ILE A 79 2.57 -16.57 11.62
C ILE A 79 1.74 -17.77 12.11
N TYR A 80 0.92 -18.35 11.23
CA TYR A 80 0.04 -19.46 11.54
C TYR A 80 -0.44 -20.15 10.26
N GLY A 81 -0.56 -21.48 10.28
CA GLY A 81 -0.98 -22.29 9.14
C GLY A 81 0.18 -22.66 8.20
N HIS A 82 -0.16 -23.14 7.01
CA HIS A 82 0.82 -23.37 5.94
C HIS A 82 1.12 -22.06 5.21
N ASP A 83 2.40 -21.80 4.93
CA ASP A 83 2.81 -20.60 4.21
C ASP A 83 2.49 -20.73 2.72
N VAL A 84 1.36 -20.18 2.31
CA VAL A 84 0.92 -20.16 0.90
C VAL A 84 1.93 -19.43 0.00
N GLY A 85 2.72 -18.50 0.56
CA GLY A 85 3.77 -17.78 -0.16
C GLY A 85 4.90 -18.68 -0.68
N GLU A 86 5.09 -19.87 -0.11
CA GLU A 86 6.04 -20.87 -0.63
C GLU A 86 5.64 -21.40 -2.00
N ASN A 87 4.33 -21.42 -2.30
CA ASN A 87 3.78 -21.90 -3.56
C ASN A 87 3.68 -20.80 -4.64
N VAL A 88 3.92 -19.53 -4.28
CA VAL A 88 4.00 -18.43 -5.23
C VAL A 88 5.33 -18.51 -6.00
N PRO A 89 5.34 -18.41 -7.33
CA PRO A 89 6.57 -18.36 -8.12
C PRO A 89 7.52 -17.24 -7.68
N PRO A 90 8.81 -17.28 -8.06
CA PRO A 90 9.72 -16.16 -7.85
C PRO A 90 9.14 -14.87 -8.45
N ILE A 91 9.11 -13.79 -7.66
CA ILE A 91 8.70 -12.47 -8.15
C ILE A 91 9.83 -11.88 -8.98
N ILE A 92 9.53 -11.56 -10.24
CA ILE A 92 10.46 -10.95 -11.18
C ILE A 92 10.07 -9.48 -11.33
N ILE A 93 10.94 -8.58 -10.87
CA ILE A 93 10.77 -7.15 -11.12
C ILE A 93 10.89 -6.92 -12.62
N SER A 94 9.83 -6.40 -13.22
CA SER A 94 9.69 -6.16 -14.64
C SER A 94 8.58 -5.12 -14.88
N PRO A 95 8.47 -4.56 -16.09
CA PRO A 95 7.36 -3.66 -16.43
C PRO A 95 5.98 -4.31 -16.21
N GLU A 96 5.85 -5.61 -16.50
CA GLU A 96 4.61 -6.36 -16.27
C GLU A 96 4.27 -6.44 -14.77
N PHE A 97 5.26 -6.74 -13.93
CA PHE A 97 5.07 -6.74 -12.49
C PHE A 97 4.63 -5.35 -11.97
N ILE A 98 5.22 -4.27 -12.47
CA ILE A 98 4.88 -2.90 -12.05
C ILE A 98 3.45 -2.54 -12.49
N LEU A 99 3.03 -2.91 -13.70
CA LEU A 99 1.67 -2.70 -14.19
C LEU A 99 0.65 -3.47 -13.34
N ASP A 100 0.88 -4.77 -13.12
CA ASP A 100 0.01 -5.65 -12.33
C ASP A 100 -0.13 -5.15 -10.89
N LEU A 101 0.97 -4.72 -10.27
CA LEU A 101 1.00 -4.20 -8.89
C LEU A 101 0.10 -2.96 -8.70
N ASN A 102 -0.21 -2.24 -9.78
CA ASN A 102 -0.87 -0.94 -9.74
C ASN A 102 -2.25 -0.90 -10.41
N THR A 103 -2.84 -2.06 -10.73
CA THR A 103 -4.16 -2.19 -11.40
C THR A 103 -5.29 -1.47 -10.65
N GLU A 104 -5.29 -1.53 -9.31
CA GLU A 104 -6.33 -0.92 -8.46
C GLU A 104 -6.05 0.56 -8.10
N THR A 105 -4.93 1.14 -8.54
CA THR A 105 -4.50 2.46 -8.05
C THR A 105 -5.50 3.56 -8.39
N LYS A 106 -6.10 3.53 -9.59
CA LYS A 106 -7.10 4.52 -10.01
C LYS A 106 -8.34 4.52 -9.13
N GLU A 107 -8.90 3.34 -8.86
CA GLU A 107 -10.10 3.20 -8.03
C GLU A 107 -9.84 3.70 -6.59
N GLU A 108 -8.65 3.43 -6.06
CA GLU A 108 -8.24 3.87 -4.73
C GLU A 108 -8.03 5.39 -4.65
N VAL A 109 -7.46 6.00 -5.69
CA VAL A 109 -7.35 7.46 -5.81
C VAL A 109 -8.74 8.09 -5.77
N ASP A 110 -9.65 7.63 -6.63
CA ASP A 110 -11.03 8.14 -6.68
C ASP A 110 -11.75 7.97 -5.34
N ARG A 111 -11.53 6.83 -4.67
CA ARG A 111 -12.10 6.56 -3.34
C ARG A 111 -11.58 7.54 -2.30
N ILE A 112 -10.27 7.78 -2.26
CA ILE A 112 -9.66 8.71 -1.30
C ILE A 112 -10.11 10.14 -1.54
N HIS A 113 -10.22 10.58 -2.80
CA HIS A 113 -10.79 11.89 -3.15
C HIS A 113 -12.19 12.07 -2.55
N ARG A 114 -13.06 11.08 -2.75
CA ARG A 114 -14.41 11.09 -2.15
C ARG A 114 -14.36 11.15 -0.62
N LEU A 115 -13.45 10.41 0.01
CA LEU A 115 -13.32 10.40 1.47
C LEU A 115 -12.83 11.74 2.02
N LEU A 116 -11.84 12.36 1.38
CA LEU A 116 -11.29 13.65 1.79
C LEU A 116 -12.30 14.78 1.61
N SER A 117 -13.02 14.81 0.49
CA SER A 117 -14.04 15.83 0.22
C SER A 117 -15.25 15.75 1.18
N ASN A 118 -15.54 14.56 1.72
CA ASN A 118 -16.66 14.34 2.64
C ASN A 118 -16.25 14.32 4.13
N ALA A 119 -14.96 14.38 4.44
CA ALA A 119 -14.48 14.31 5.82
C ALA A 119 -14.83 15.61 6.57
N SER A 120 -15.64 15.49 7.61
CA SER A 120 -16.06 16.62 8.45
C SER A 120 -15.09 16.92 9.59
N ASP A 121 -14.38 15.91 10.10
CA ASP A 121 -13.45 16.03 11.23
C ASP A 121 -11.99 16.06 10.79
N ASP A 122 -11.19 16.90 11.46
CA ASP A 122 -9.79 17.13 11.12
C ASP A 122 -8.90 15.91 11.40
N THR A 123 -9.25 15.08 12.39
CA THR A 123 -8.54 13.81 12.65
C THR A 123 -8.70 12.84 11.50
N MET A 124 -9.90 12.77 10.90
CA MET A 124 -10.15 11.94 9.72
C MET A 124 -9.40 12.46 8.50
N LYS A 125 -9.42 13.78 8.27
CA LYS A 125 -8.66 14.41 7.18
C LYS A 125 -7.18 14.12 7.29
N ALA A 126 -6.58 14.35 8.46
CA ALA A 126 -5.17 14.08 8.72
C ALA A 126 -4.83 12.59 8.49
N ARG A 127 -5.70 11.66 8.91
CA ARG A 127 -5.52 10.22 8.65
C ARG A 127 -5.54 9.89 7.16
N TYR A 128 -6.49 10.45 6.41
CA TYR A 128 -6.60 10.21 4.97
C TYR A 128 -5.44 10.84 4.20
N ILE A 129 -5.03 12.07 4.54
CA ILE A 129 -3.84 12.72 3.97
C ILE A 129 -2.60 11.86 4.20
N LYS A 130 -2.33 11.45 5.44
CA LYS A 130 -1.20 10.56 5.77
C LYS A 130 -1.19 9.28 4.96
N GLY A 131 -2.35 8.60 4.91
CA GLY A 131 -2.52 7.35 4.18
C GLY A 131 -2.30 7.53 2.69
N TYR A 132 -2.82 8.62 2.11
CA TYR A 132 -2.71 8.89 0.70
C TYR A 132 -1.29 9.32 0.29
N SER A 133 -0.63 10.17 1.08
CA SER A 133 0.80 10.48 0.92
C SER A 133 1.66 9.21 0.86
N LYS A 134 1.45 8.29 1.81
CA LYS A 134 2.16 7.01 1.83
C LYS A 134 1.86 6.17 0.59
N ARG A 135 0.61 6.15 0.13
CA ARG A 135 0.19 5.41 -1.07
C ARG A 135 0.85 5.96 -2.33
N LEU A 136 0.83 7.27 -2.53
CA LEU A 136 1.45 7.92 -3.69
C LEU A 136 2.97 7.75 -3.70
N ILE A 137 3.63 7.85 -2.54
CA ILE A 137 5.07 7.54 -2.44
C ILE A 137 5.35 6.08 -2.83
N ARG A 138 4.54 5.12 -2.38
CA ARG A 138 4.69 3.70 -2.80
C ARG A 138 4.44 3.50 -4.29
N ALA A 139 3.47 4.20 -4.86
CA ALA A 139 3.17 4.16 -6.29
C ALA A 139 4.36 4.69 -7.10
N LEU A 140 4.86 5.89 -6.79
CA LEU A 140 6.07 6.43 -7.42
C LEU A 140 7.28 5.52 -7.25
N TYR A 141 7.45 4.94 -6.05
CA TYR A 141 8.53 4.00 -5.79
C TYR A 141 8.44 2.75 -6.66
N SER A 142 7.23 2.27 -6.98
CA SER A 142 7.05 1.12 -7.87
C SER A 142 7.61 1.35 -9.27
N LEU A 143 7.63 2.60 -9.76
CA LEU A 143 8.19 2.96 -11.07
C LEU A 143 9.72 2.80 -11.14
N VAL A 144 10.41 2.87 -9.99
CA VAL A 144 11.88 2.77 -9.91
C VAL A 144 12.33 1.42 -9.34
N LEU A 145 11.45 0.41 -9.37
CA LEU A 145 11.79 -0.92 -8.88
C LEU A 145 12.81 -1.61 -9.77
N GLU A 146 12.79 -1.39 -11.09
CA GLU A 146 13.80 -1.93 -12.00
C GLU A 146 15.21 -1.37 -11.68
N ASP A 147 15.30 -0.08 -11.30
CA ASP A 147 16.57 0.53 -10.90
C ASP A 147 17.05 0.06 -9.53
N THR A 148 16.14 -0.11 -8.58
CA THR A 148 16.50 -0.47 -7.19
C THR A 148 16.64 -1.96 -6.96
N GLY A 149 15.98 -2.79 -7.77
CA GLY A 149 16.04 -4.26 -7.72
C GLY A 149 15.46 -4.90 -6.46
N VAL A 150 14.80 -4.14 -5.58
CA VAL A 150 14.30 -4.64 -4.29
C VAL A 150 13.08 -3.84 -3.83
N TRP A 151 12.16 -4.47 -3.13
CA TRP A 151 11.08 -3.76 -2.43
C TRP A 151 11.59 -3.13 -1.13
N GLN A 152 11.25 -1.85 -0.87
CA GLN A 152 11.54 -1.17 0.38
C GLN A 152 10.29 -1.05 1.24
N ASP A 153 10.44 -1.03 2.56
CA ASP A 153 9.34 -0.75 3.49
C ASP A 153 9.47 0.59 4.21
N ASP A 154 10.67 1.12 4.22
CA ASP A 154 10.98 2.40 4.82
C ASP A 154 10.66 3.52 3.82
N ILE A 155 9.73 4.38 4.21
CA ILE A 155 9.24 5.46 3.36
C ILE A 155 10.32 6.52 3.07
N ILE A 156 11.31 6.71 3.96
CA ILE A 156 12.44 7.60 3.63
C ILE A 156 13.32 7.00 2.53
N LYS A 157 13.55 5.67 2.55
CA LYS A 157 14.32 4.99 1.51
C LYS A 157 13.58 5.00 0.17
N MET A 158 12.26 4.85 0.19
CA MET A 158 11.43 5.03 -0.99
C MET A 158 11.59 6.45 -1.55
N LYS A 159 11.49 7.48 -0.68
CA LYS A 159 11.69 8.88 -1.07
C LYS A 159 13.03 9.09 -1.76
N ASP A 160 14.11 8.65 -1.13
CA ASP A 160 15.47 8.86 -1.63
C ASP A 160 15.69 8.15 -2.98
N ALA A 161 15.13 6.95 -3.14
CA ALA A 161 15.16 6.24 -4.42
C ALA A 161 14.37 6.96 -5.51
N ILE A 162 13.16 7.46 -5.21
CA ILE A 162 12.37 8.26 -6.15
C ILE A 162 13.16 9.49 -6.59
N LEU A 163 13.76 10.23 -5.65
CA LEU A 163 14.56 11.41 -5.96
C LEU A 163 15.83 11.11 -6.77
N THR A 164 16.30 9.86 -6.75
CA THR A 164 17.50 9.43 -7.48
C THR A 164 17.16 8.99 -8.91
N TYR A 165 16.07 8.25 -9.09
CA TYR A 165 15.78 7.52 -10.33
C TYR A 165 14.54 8.02 -11.08
N CYS A 166 13.63 8.75 -10.43
CA CYS A 166 12.39 9.22 -11.05
C CYS A 166 12.55 10.66 -11.55
N GLU A 167 12.04 10.96 -12.75
CA GLU A 167 12.12 12.30 -13.37
C GLU A 167 11.05 13.28 -12.85
N ILE A 168 10.26 12.89 -11.85
CA ILE A 168 9.26 13.75 -11.23
C ILE A 168 9.90 14.94 -10.51
N ASP A 169 9.21 16.08 -10.48
CA ASP A 169 9.62 17.23 -9.67
C ASP A 169 9.79 16.83 -8.20
N SER A 170 11.03 16.93 -7.71
CA SER A 170 11.42 16.65 -6.32
C SER A 170 10.55 17.36 -5.28
N ALA A 171 10.08 18.57 -5.56
CA ALA A 171 9.25 19.33 -4.64
C ALA A 171 7.91 18.63 -4.34
N LEU A 172 7.35 17.91 -5.31
CA LEU A 172 6.11 17.14 -5.13
C LEU A 172 6.35 15.94 -4.20
N VAL A 173 7.47 15.24 -4.38
CA VAL A 173 7.85 14.08 -3.56
C VAL A 173 8.15 14.50 -2.13
N ASP A 174 8.90 15.59 -1.95
CA ASP A 174 9.19 16.17 -0.64
C ASP A 174 7.92 16.64 0.07
N TYR A 175 6.98 17.24 -0.67
CA TYR A 175 5.69 17.65 -0.11
C TYR A 175 4.87 16.45 0.38
N LEU A 176 4.79 15.37 -0.40
CA LEU A 176 4.10 14.14 0.05
C LEU A 176 4.76 13.56 1.30
N TYR A 177 6.09 13.56 1.36
CA TYR A 177 6.81 13.07 2.52
C TYR A 177 6.57 13.95 3.76
N ALA A 178 6.54 15.27 3.59
CA ALA A 178 6.17 16.19 4.67
C ALA A 178 4.74 15.91 5.18
N CYS A 179 3.76 15.76 4.26
CA CYS A 179 2.37 15.43 4.61
C CYS A 179 2.23 14.07 5.31
N TYR A 180 3.11 13.11 5.01
CA TYR A 180 3.16 11.83 5.73
C TYR A 180 3.64 11.98 7.19
N LEU A 181 4.60 12.89 7.43
CA LEU A 181 5.12 13.16 8.77
C LEU A 181 4.16 14.02 9.59
N ASP A 182 3.59 15.06 8.98
CA ASP A 182 2.61 15.97 9.57
C ASP A 182 1.49 16.28 8.57
N SER A 183 0.28 15.84 8.89
CA SER A 183 -0.85 15.81 7.96
C SER A 183 -1.86 16.94 8.18
N HIS A 184 -1.51 17.95 8.98
CA HIS A 184 -2.38 19.11 9.25
C HIS A 184 -2.22 20.17 8.16
N VAL A 185 -2.65 19.83 6.95
CA VAL A 185 -2.63 20.70 5.76
C VAL A 185 -4.04 20.90 5.22
N LEU A 186 -4.23 21.94 4.39
CA LEU A 186 -5.50 22.15 3.71
C LEU A 186 -5.74 21.03 2.70
N VAL A 187 -6.93 20.42 2.77
CA VAL A 187 -7.30 19.31 1.87
C VAL A 187 -7.21 19.72 0.40
N GLU A 188 -7.65 20.92 0.05
CA GLU A 188 -7.60 21.43 -1.32
C GLU A 188 -6.16 21.56 -1.83
N GLU A 189 -5.26 22.11 -1.02
CA GLU A 189 -3.84 22.23 -1.34
C GLU A 189 -3.21 20.84 -1.54
N PHE A 190 -3.47 19.93 -0.60
CA PHE A 190 -2.97 18.56 -0.65
C PHE A 190 -3.45 17.82 -1.89
N LEU A 191 -4.77 17.87 -2.19
CA LEU A 191 -5.34 17.23 -3.37
C LEU A 191 -4.75 17.80 -4.66
N GLY A 192 -4.54 19.12 -4.74
CA GLY A 192 -3.91 19.74 -5.91
C GLY A 192 -2.46 19.28 -6.17
N ILE A 193 -1.70 18.94 -5.13
CA ILE A 193 -0.37 18.32 -5.27
C ILE A 193 -0.49 16.82 -5.56
N ALA A 194 -1.36 16.11 -4.86
CA ALA A 194 -1.62 14.69 -5.05
C ALA A 194 -2.03 14.37 -6.49
N ASP A 195 -2.88 15.21 -7.10
CA ASP A 195 -3.32 15.07 -8.49
C ASP A 195 -2.18 15.21 -9.50
N LYS A 196 -1.23 16.12 -9.25
CA LYS A 196 -0.03 16.26 -10.11
C LYS A 196 0.85 15.02 -10.03
N VAL A 197 1.05 14.50 -8.81
CA VAL A 197 1.82 13.28 -8.60
C VAL A 197 1.14 12.09 -9.26
N TYR A 198 -0.18 11.94 -9.06
CA TYR A 198 -0.95 10.86 -9.65
C TYR A 198 -0.96 10.95 -11.17
N SER A 199 -1.11 12.14 -11.75
CA SER A 199 -1.06 12.35 -13.21
C SER A 199 0.30 11.95 -13.79
N TYR A 200 1.41 12.31 -13.12
CA TYR A 200 2.74 11.85 -13.52
C TYR A 200 2.83 10.32 -13.50
N PHE A 201 2.39 9.72 -12.39
CA PHE A 201 2.40 8.28 -12.20
C PHE A 201 1.56 7.52 -13.24
N GLU A 202 0.33 7.98 -13.50
CA GLU A 202 -0.58 7.39 -14.49
C GLU A 202 0.01 7.49 -15.91
N ASN A 203 0.62 8.62 -16.27
CA ASN A 203 1.32 8.78 -17.54
C ASN A 203 2.51 7.83 -17.69
N ALA A 204 3.29 7.63 -16.63
CA ALA A 204 4.42 6.70 -16.64
C ALA A 204 3.96 5.25 -16.83
N LEU A 205 2.88 4.82 -16.14
CA LEU A 205 2.30 3.50 -16.35
C LEU A 205 1.77 3.32 -17.78
N ASN A 206 1.09 4.34 -18.33
CA ASN A 206 0.59 4.28 -19.71
C ASN A 206 1.74 4.16 -20.72
N ALA A 207 2.80 4.95 -20.58
CA ALA A 207 3.98 4.84 -21.45
C ALA A 207 4.67 3.47 -21.34
N MET A 208 4.72 2.89 -20.14
CA MET A 208 5.23 1.54 -19.90
C MET A 208 4.37 0.48 -20.60
N ALA A 209 3.04 0.60 -20.53
CA ALA A 209 2.10 -0.29 -21.22
C ALA A 209 2.19 -0.16 -22.76
N ASP A 210 2.26 1.07 -23.27
CA ASP A 210 2.36 1.34 -24.71
C ASP A 210 3.65 0.78 -25.31
N SER A 211 4.77 0.92 -24.61
CA SER A 211 6.06 0.37 -25.02
C SER A 211 5.97 -1.14 -25.21
N ARG A 212 5.21 -1.87 -24.38
CA ARG A 212 4.96 -3.31 -24.54
C ARG A 212 4.23 -3.64 -25.85
N THR A 213 3.20 -2.87 -26.21
CA THR A 213 2.41 -3.11 -27.43
C THR A 213 3.20 -2.90 -28.72
N SER A 214 4.25 -2.07 -28.67
CA SER A 214 5.11 -1.79 -29.82
C SER A 214 6.17 -2.88 -30.13
N PHE A 215 6.41 -3.80 -29.19
CA PHE A 215 7.37 -4.90 -29.32
C PHE A 215 6.72 -6.30 -29.34
N GLY A 216 5.38 -6.36 -29.36
CA GLY A 216 4.59 -7.60 -29.37
C GLY A 216 4.10 -8.02 -30.75
#